data_AF-A0A523STC6-F1
#
_entry.id   AF-A0A523STC6-F1
#
_cell.length_a   1.000
_cell.length_b   1.000
_cell.length_c   1.000
_cell.angle_alpha   90.00
_cell.angle_beta   90.00
_cell.angle_gamma   90.00
#
_symmetry.space_group_name_H-M   'P 1'
#
loop_
_entity.id
_entity.type
_entity.pdbx_description
1 polymer ?
#
loop_
_entity_poly.entity_id
_entity_poly.type
_entity_poly.pdbx_seq_one_letter_code
_entity_poly.pdbx_strand_id
1 'polypeptide(L)'
;MRKRTIFGIVMLLVVLSMSSMPVVKAVIYVWDGVHFVEGYEGEWIKYPHPDRVYYGISPYSTQSVDGNMLYHCQLDSAKSITLVATADILCAGLGTYLGGKIGGLYGAVAGFMIGLALGAFITYVSQTYFLDEYNCIWWWLSISFVDWALDNAYTLWYYGLTNPSYATSLVLLMLYETGYIRVGAITFLDAIGAGYPSPPQYTLSISATTGGTTDPAPGTHTYDYGSSVTVTASPSTNYEFDYWLLDGATMYGDEIAVTMNSDHTLKAYFEYSDGGGGGGGCPTLFVWDGEEYAEEGILDIHAESDMTVQHWIQNTLALENGVYKAQLRELDNYTSHIDQVKLYAVDDKGEWYLCPLTYAYHNELGKVKHTLRFDDDNRVDLKPTEIIDLKFAPSISYDKTEYFIFEINGYNLKPLMCLY
;
A
#
# COMPACT_ATOMS: atom_id res chain seq x y z
N MET A 1 26.56 -28.32 -54.58
CA MET A 1 25.83 -28.60 -53.32
C MET A 1 26.69 -28.02 -52.20
N ARG A 2 26.32 -27.06 -51.36
CA ARG A 2 25.06 -26.46 -50.94
C ARG A 2 25.24 -24.93 -50.90
N LYS A 3 24.36 -24.21 -51.59
CA LYS A 3 24.06 -22.79 -51.33
C LYS A 3 22.66 -22.79 -50.72
N ARG A 4 22.45 -21.91 -49.73
CA ARG A 4 21.14 -21.50 -49.18
C ARG A 4 20.46 -22.56 -48.32
N THR A 5 20.46 -22.30 -47.01
CA THR A 5 19.35 -22.42 -46.04
C THR A 5 20.00 -22.42 -44.67
N ILE A 6 20.05 -21.24 -44.04
CA ILE A 6 20.05 -20.92 -42.59
C ILE A 6 20.30 -19.41 -42.57
N PHE A 7 19.28 -18.67 -42.99
CA PHE A 7 19.18 -17.22 -42.79
C PHE A 7 17.82 -16.88 -42.15
N GLY A 8 17.24 -17.85 -41.43
CA GLY A 8 15.86 -17.76 -40.93
C GLY A 8 15.55 -18.55 -39.65
N ILE A 9 16.54 -18.96 -38.85
CA ILE A 9 16.31 -19.68 -37.57
C ILE A 9 17.14 -19.16 -36.38
N VAL A 10 18.02 -18.16 -36.55
CA VAL A 10 18.76 -17.55 -35.41
C VAL A 10 18.19 -16.19 -34.98
N MET A 11 17.12 -15.72 -35.63
CA MET A 11 16.47 -14.43 -35.32
C MET A 11 15.05 -14.59 -34.75
N LEU A 12 14.67 -15.79 -34.30
CA LEU A 12 13.29 -16.08 -33.83
C LEU A 12 13.21 -16.97 -32.58
N LEU A 13 14.28 -17.12 -31.79
CA LEU A 13 14.26 -17.92 -30.55
C LEU A 13 15.12 -17.38 -29.40
N VAL A 14 15.45 -16.08 -29.43
CA VAL A 14 15.88 -15.31 -28.24
C VAL A 14 15.12 -13.97 -28.20
N VAL A 15 13.87 -13.98 -28.65
CA VAL A 15 12.92 -12.84 -28.53
C VAL A 15 11.72 -13.21 -27.63
N LEU A 16 11.77 -14.37 -26.96
CA LEU A 16 10.78 -14.82 -25.98
C LEU A 16 11.55 -15.51 -24.84
N SER A 17 12.20 -14.78 -23.94
CA SER A 17 11.61 -14.57 -22.62
C SER A 17 12.05 -13.26 -21.95
N MET A 18 12.31 -12.20 -22.72
CA MET A 18 12.08 -10.87 -22.16
C MET A 18 10.58 -10.64 -22.22
N SER A 19 9.84 -11.31 -21.33
CA SER A 19 8.67 -10.66 -20.76
C SER A 19 9.21 -9.31 -20.30
N SER A 20 8.82 -8.25 -21.00
CA SER A 20 8.85 -6.91 -20.45
C SER A 20 8.00 -6.99 -19.18
N MET A 21 8.62 -7.43 -18.09
CA MET A 21 8.24 -6.98 -16.77
C MET A 21 8.16 -5.47 -16.92
N PRO A 22 7.08 -4.82 -16.46
CA PRO A 22 7.09 -3.38 -16.39
C PRO A 22 8.37 -3.03 -15.64
N VAL A 23 9.32 -2.38 -16.31
CA VAL A 23 10.43 -1.74 -15.60
C VAL A 23 9.74 -0.60 -14.87
N VAL A 24 9.25 -0.91 -13.66
CA VAL A 24 8.70 0.08 -12.74
C VAL A 24 9.81 1.10 -12.59
N LYS A 25 9.52 2.35 -12.93
CA LYS A 25 10.51 3.44 -12.93
C LYS A 25 11.13 3.49 -11.54
N ALA A 26 12.43 3.21 -11.44
CA ALA A 26 13.21 3.56 -10.26
C ALA A 26 13.02 5.06 -10.02
N VAL A 27 12.87 5.41 -8.76
CA VAL A 27 12.44 6.77 -8.43
C VAL A 27 13.67 7.56 -8.07
N ILE A 28 13.82 8.61 -8.88
CA ILE A 28 14.99 9.44 -8.90
C ILE A 28 14.70 10.69 -8.09
N TYR A 29 15.44 10.88 -7.01
CA TYR A 29 15.53 12.17 -6.33
C TYR A 29 16.94 12.73 -6.42
N VAL A 30 17.09 14.01 -6.11
CA VAL A 30 18.37 14.70 -6.22
C VAL A 30 18.81 15.15 -4.84
N TRP A 31 19.99 14.71 -4.42
CA TRP A 31 20.69 15.25 -3.24
C TRP A 31 22.08 15.70 -3.66
N ASP A 32 22.46 16.90 -3.23
CA ASP A 32 23.71 17.55 -3.64
C ASP A 32 23.92 17.62 -5.17
N GLY A 33 22.85 17.72 -5.96
CA GLY A 33 22.95 17.71 -7.43
C GLY A 33 23.18 16.32 -8.06
N VAL A 34 23.26 15.27 -7.23
CA VAL A 34 23.43 13.88 -7.67
C VAL A 34 22.08 13.15 -7.67
N HIS A 35 21.79 12.37 -8.71
CA HIS A 35 20.61 11.52 -8.80
C HIS A 35 20.77 10.25 -7.96
N PHE A 36 19.79 9.97 -7.09
CA PHE A 36 19.71 8.78 -6.23
C PHE A 36 18.55 7.90 -6.66
N VAL A 37 18.64 6.60 -6.38
CA VAL A 37 17.52 5.65 -6.53
C VAL A 37 17.21 5.00 -5.18
N GLU A 38 15.93 4.70 -4.97
CA GLU A 38 15.44 3.98 -3.79
C GLU A 38 15.20 2.47 -4.05
N GLY A 39 15.39 2.03 -5.31
CA GLY A 39 15.34 0.63 -5.70
C GLY A 39 14.35 0.37 -6.82
N TYR A 40 14.35 -0.87 -7.30
CA TYR A 40 13.27 -1.43 -8.11
C TYR A 40 12.36 -2.27 -7.20
N GLU A 41 11.11 -2.45 -7.57
CA GLU A 41 10.21 -3.36 -6.85
C GLU A 41 10.84 -4.77 -6.80
N GLY A 42 11.14 -5.26 -5.59
CA GLY A 42 11.81 -6.54 -5.36
C GLY A 42 13.35 -6.49 -5.22
N GLU A 43 13.98 -5.32 -5.42
CA GLU A 43 15.39 -5.10 -5.10
C GLU A 43 15.55 -4.35 -3.78
N TRP A 44 16.21 -4.97 -2.81
CA TRP A 44 16.45 -4.38 -1.50
C TRP A 44 17.63 -3.42 -1.57
N ILE A 45 17.37 -2.10 -1.64
CA ILE A 45 18.40 -1.08 -1.41
C ILE A 45 18.63 -0.94 0.08
N LYS A 46 19.88 -1.11 0.49
CA LYS A 46 20.24 -1.14 1.91
C LYS A 46 20.32 0.26 2.53
N TYR A 47 20.76 1.24 1.76
CA TYR A 47 20.78 2.65 2.13
C TYR A 47 20.86 3.54 0.88
N PRO A 48 20.44 4.81 0.96
CA PRO A 48 20.56 5.76 -0.14
C PRO A 48 21.96 5.83 -0.77
N HIS A 49 22.05 5.54 -2.07
CA HIS A 49 23.24 5.75 -2.90
C HIS A 49 22.87 6.25 -4.29
N PRO A 50 23.82 6.84 -5.05
CA PRO A 50 23.55 7.34 -6.39
C PRO A 50 23.02 6.27 -7.34
N ASP A 51 22.28 6.74 -8.35
CA ASP A 51 21.72 5.92 -9.40
C ASP A 51 22.84 5.32 -10.26
N ARG A 52 23.09 4.03 -10.02
CA ARG A 52 24.09 3.26 -10.76
C ARG A 52 23.82 3.24 -12.26
N VAL A 53 22.56 3.21 -12.68
CA VAL A 53 22.17 3.16 -14.09
C VAL A 53 22.38 4.52 -14.73
N TYR A 54 21.90 5.60 -14.08
CA TYR A 54 22.06 6.96 -14.59
C TYR A 54 23.52 7.35 -14.79
N TYR A 55 24.38 7.02 -13.82
CA TYR A 55 25.80 7.36 -13.85
C TYR A 55 26.70 6.27 -14.46
N GLY A 56 26.16 5.12 -14.85
CA GLY A 56 26.96 4.00 -15.39
C GLY A 56 27.91 3.38 -14.35
N ILE A 57 27.54 3.38 -13.07
CA ILE A 57 28.36 2.89 -11.96
C ILE A 57 28.25 1.38 -11.85
N SER A 58 29.30 0.67 -12.24
CA SER A 58 29.40 -0.79 -12.08
C SER A 58 29.89 -1.16 -10.67
N PRO A 59 29.26 -2.13 -9.98
CA PRO A 59 29.74 -2.66 -8.70
C PRO A 59 31.16 -3.25 -8.75
N TYR A 60 31.62 -3.60 -9.94
CA TYR A 60 32.93 -4.19 -10.18
C TYR A 60 34.01 -3.15 -10.49
N SER A 61 33.70 -1.86 -10.32
CA SER A 61 34.62 -0.76 -10.61
C SER A 61 34.64 0.27 -9.49
N THR A 62 35.82 0.86 -9.25
CA THR A 62 35.97 2.05 -8.41
C THR A 62 35.56 3.27 -9.24
N GLN A 63 34.62 4.06 -8.76
CA GLN A 63 34.10 5.24 -9.47
C GLN A 63 33.81 6.38 -8.50
N SER A 64 33.59 7.57 -9.04
CA SER A 64 33.20 8.76 -8.30
C SER A 64 32.13 9.54 -9.05
N VAL A 65 31.38 10.34 -8.30
CA VAL A 65 30.36 11.26 -8.84
C VAL A 65 30.53 12.60 -8.12
N ASP A 66 30.54 13.67 -8.90
CA ASP A 66 30.63 15.03 -8.36
C ASP A 66 29.23 15.56 -8.08
N GLY A 67 29.00 15.98 -6.84
CA GLY A 67 27.87 16.81 -6.47
C GLY A 67 28.23 18.29 -6.46
N ASN A 68 27.34 19.12 -5.91
CA ASN A 68 27.53 20.57 -5.82
C ASN A 68 28.49 20.95 -4.68
N MET A 69 28.42 20.24 -3.55
CA MET A 69 29.23 20.49 -2.36
C MET A 69 30.06 19.27 -1.95
N LEU A 70 29.70 18.07 -2.42
CA LEU A 70 30.26 16.81 -1.99
C LEU A 70 30.81 16.00 -3.16
N TYR A 71 31.91 15.32 -2.89
CA TYR A 71 32.52 14.32 -3.73
C TYR A 71 32.09 12.93 -3.27
N HIS A 72 31.39 12.23 -4.15
CA HIS A 72 30.98 10.85 -3.91
C HIS A 72 32.00 9.87 -4.46
N CYS A 73 32.19 8.76 -3.76
CA CYS A 73 33.06 7.71 -4.24
C CYS A 73 32.52 6.32 -3.90
N GLN A 74 32.87 5.39 -4.78
CA GLN A 74 32.65 3.97 -4.66
C GLN A 74 33.97 3.21 -4.74
N LEU A 75 34.14 2.21 -3.87
CA LEU A 75 35.13 1.16 -4.05
C LEU A 75 34.46 -0.10 -4.61
N ASP A 76 35.13 -0.80 -5.54
CA ASP A 76 34.54 -2.02 -6.11
C ASP A 76 34.28 -3.09 -5.04
N SER A 77 33.33 -3.97 -5.32
CA SER A 77 32.83 -4.98 -4.39
C SER A 77 33.93 -5.87 -3.79
N ALA A 78 34.89 -6.34 -4.61
CA ALA A 78 35.96 -7.23 -4.14
C ALA A 78 36.92 -6.52 -3.16
N LYS A 79 37.32 -5.27 -3.48
CA LYS A 79 38.15 -4.46 -2.58
C LYS A 79 37.39 -4.05 -1.33
N SER A 80 36.11 -3.75 -1.45
CA SER A 80 35.22 -3.39 -0.33
C SER A 80 35.09 -4.52 0.68
N ILE A 81 34.80 -5.74 0.22
CA ILE A 81 34.74 -6.94 1.08
C ILE A 81 36.09 -7.19 1.78
N THR A 82 37.19 -7.10 1.03
CA THR A 82 38.54 -7.29 1.58
C THR A 82 38.87 -6.25 2.66
N LEU A 83 38.50 -5.00 2.43
CA LEU A 83 38.73 -3.91 3.36
C LEU A 83 37.95 -4.09 4.66
N VAL A 84 36.67 -4.45 4.57
CA VAL A 84 35.82 -4.71 5.74
C VAL A 84 36.27 -5.95 6.51
N ALA A 85 36.79 -6.97 5.84
CA ALA A 85 37.30 -8.19 6.48
C ALA A 85 38.64 -8.01 7.23
N THR A 86 39.36 -6.91 6.99
CA THR A 86 40.70 -6.64 7.55
C THR A 86 40.69 -5.52 8.60
N ALA A 87 39.53 -5.28 9.23
CA ALA A 87 39.15 -4.10 10.02
C ALA A 87 39.90 -3.79 11.34
N ASP A 88 41.21 -4.04 11.40
CA ASP A 88 42.14 -3.33 12.30
C ASP A 88 42.81 -2.12 11.59
N ILE A 89 42.66 -2.00 10.26
CA ILE A 89 43.43 -1.05 9.41
C ILE A 89 42.54 -0.04 8.67
N LEU A 90 41.24 0.01 9.01
CA LEU A 90 40.21 0.58 8.13
C LEU A 90 40.47 2.04 7.73
N CYS A 91 41.06 2.85 8.60
CA CYS A 91 41.05 4.28 8.38
C CYS A 91 42.34 4.74 7.69
N ALA A 92 43.51 4.37 8.22
CA ALA A 92 44.81 4.75 7.63
C ALA A 92 45.04 4.12 6.24
N GLY A 93 44.67 2.84 6.06
CA GLY A 93 44.86 2.12 4.80
C GLY A 93 43.93 2.61 3.69
N LEU A 94 42.64 2.80 4.00
CA LEU A 94 41.66 3.37 3.07
C LEU A 94 42.06 4.79 2.70
N GLY A 95 42.34 5.63 3.69
CA GLY A 95 42.82 6.98 3.46
C GLY A 95 44.04 7.02 2.52
N THR A 96 45.06 6.19 2.78
CA THR A 96 46.25 6.11 1.91
C THR A 96 45.92 5.72 0.48
N TYR A 97 45.06 4.71 0.32
CA TYR A 97 44.66 4.22 -0.98
C TYR A 97 43.87 5.27 -1.78
N LEU A 98 42.92 5.94 -1.13
CA LEU A 98 42.04 6.94 -1.75
C LEU A 98 42.77 8.22 -2.11
N GLY A 99 43.53 8.75 -1.15
CA GLY A 99 44.39 9.88 -1.41
C GLY A 99 45.40 9.56 -2.52
N GLY A 100 45.90 8.32 -2.58
CA GLY A 100 46.79 7.84 -3.64
C GLY A 100 46.19 7.92 -5.05
N LYS A 101 44.87 7.77 -5.17
CA LYS A 101 44.15 7.83 -6.45
C LYS A 101 43.82 9.25 -6.90
N ILE A 102 43.58 10.15 -5.95
CA ILE A 102 43.20 11.55 -6.23
C ILE A 102 44.46 12.41 -6.43
N GLY A 103 45.55 12.15 -5.69
CA GLY A 103 46.74 13.02 -5.65
C GLY A 103 48.10 12.30 -5.77
N GLY A 104 48.12 11.04 -6.23
CA GLY A 104 49.35 10.26 -6.32
C GLY A 104 50.03 10.05 -4.96
N LEU A 105 51.37 10.04 -4.90
CA LEU A 105 52.11 9.82 -3.65
C LEU A 105 51.73 10.82 -2.53
N TYR A 106 51.45 12.08 -2.89
CA TYR A 106 51.15 13.14 -1.92
C TYR A 106 49.73 13.05 -1.39
N GLY A 107 48.77 12.74 -2.25
CA GLY A 107 47.42 12.42 -1.81
C GLY A 107 47.41 11.18 -0.91
N ALA A 108 48.22 10.16 -1.18
CA ALA A 108 48.31 8.97 -0.32
C ALA A 108 48.73 9.30 1.11
N VAL A 109 49.61 10.29 1.32
CA VAL A 109 50.02 10.70 2.66
C VAL A 109 48.97 11.56 3.36
N ALA A 110 48.31 12.49 2.63
CA ALA A 110 47.20 13.25 3.20
C ALA A 110 46.03 12.33 3.60
N GLY A 111 45.72 11.37 2.73
CA GLY A 111 44.74 10.34 2.99
C GLY A 111 45.12 9.44 4.16
N PHE A 112 46.38 9.02 4.29
CA PHE A 112 46.86 8.27 5.47
C PHE A 112 46.58 9.03 6.79
N MET A 113 46.81 10.35 6.81
CA MET A 113 46.63 11.19 8.00
C MET A 113 45.16 11.42 8.35
N ILE A 114 44.30 11.65 7.34
CA ILE A 114 42.83 11.68 7.49
C ILE A 114 42.35 10.33 8.01
N GLY A 115 42.91 9.26 7.46
CA GLY A 115 42.70 7.91 7.89
C GLY A 115 43.08 7.67 9.35
N LEU A 116 44.26 8.05 9.81
CA LEU A 116 44.65 7.89 11.21
C LEU A 116 43.74 8.69 12.16
N ALA A 117 43.30 9.88 11.78
CA ALA A 117 42.40 10.71 12.58
C ALA A 117 41.00 10.09 12.73
N LEU A 118 40.52 9.38 11.69
CA LEU A 118 39.23 8.67 11.69
C LEU A 118 39.35 7.23 12.23
N GLY A 119 40.58 6.73 12.43
CA GLY A 119 40.99 5.43 13.00
C GLY A 119 40.23 4.99 14.23
N ALA A 120 40.09 5.91 15.18
CA ALA A 120 39.50 5.63 16.48
C ALA A 120 37.96 5.66 16.47
N PHE A 121 37.33 6.21 15.42
CA PHE A 121 35.86 6.38 15.35
C PHE A 121 35.14 5.21 14.67
N ILE A 122 35.80 4.50 13.75
CA ILE A 122 35.17 3.44 12.95
C ILE A 122 35.27 2.04 13.60
N THR A 123 36.19 1.82 14.54
CA THR A 123 36.39 0.55 15.27
C THR A 123 35.21 0.14 16.17
N TYR A 124 34.19 0.98 16.32
CA TYR A 124 33.02 0.71 17.17
C TYR A 124 31.76 0.29 16.39
N VAL A 125 31.76 0.33 15.05
CA VAL A 125 30.56 0.11 14.23
C VAL A 125 30.67 -1.23 13.49
N SER A 126 29.62 -2.05 13.51
CA SER A 126 29.67 -3.39 12.91
C SER A 126 29.84 -3.33 11.38
N GLN A 127 30.66 -4.26 10.87
CA GLN A 127 31.04 -4.43 9.46
C GLN A 127 29.85 -4.49 8.47
N THR A 128 28.67 -4.88 8.96
CA THR A 128 27.43 -4.98 8.19
C THR A 128 26.78 -3.64 7.83
N TYR A 129 27.18 -2.49 8.38
CA TYR A 129 26.51 -1.21 8.06
C TYR A 129 27.11 -0.45 6.86
N PHE A 130 28.34 -0.76 6.44
CA PHE A 130 29.04 0.02 5.41
C PHE A 130 28.90 -0.53 3.99
N LEU A 131 28.71 -1.83 3.84
CA LEU A 131 28.52 -2.45 2.54
C LEU A 131 27.08 -2.22 2.05
N ASP A 132 26.91 -1.84 0.79
CA ASP A 132 25.59 -1.82 0.13
C ASP A 132 25.12 -3.25 -0.24
N GLU A 133 24.01 -3.34 -0.98
CA GLU A 133 23.43 -4.60 -1.47
C GLU A 133 24.32 -5.35 -2.49
N TYR A 134 25.26 -4.66 -3.13
CA TYR A 134 26.26 -5.23 -4.03
C TYR A 134 27.64 -5.42 -3.36
N ASN A 135 27.71 -5.28 -2.04
CA ASN A 135 28.93 -5.33 -1.23
C ASN A 135 29.99 -4.28 -1.59
N CYS A 136 29.58 -3.12 -2.11
CA CYS A 136 30.43 -1.95 -2.32
C CYS A 136 30.40 -1.03 -1.09
N ILE A 137 31.53 -0.41 -0.76
CA ILE A 137 31.58 0.72 0.17
C ILE A 137 31.46 2.01 -0.63
N TRP A 138 30.61 2.88 -0.13
CA TRP A 138 30.48 4.25 -0.62
C TRP A 138 30.83 5.24 0.47
N TRP A 139 31.41 6.38 0.06
CA TRP A 139 31.62 7.51 0.97
C TRP A 139 31.44 8.84 0.27
N TRP A 140 31.25 9.87 1.09
CA TRP A 140 31.10 11.25 0.68
C TRP A 140 32.06 12.13 1.46
N LEU A 141 32.71 13.05 0.75
CA LEU A 141 33.59 14.07 1.31
C LEU A 141 33.18 15.45 0.83
N SER A 142 33.33 16.47 1.67
CA SER A 142 33.19 17.85 1.21
C SER A 142 34.23 18.20 0.15
N ILE A 143 33.78 18.79 -0.96
CA ILE A 143 34.66 19.29 -2.04
C ILE A 143 35.61 20.34 -1.47
N SER A 144 35.13 21.28 -0.66
CA SER A 144 35.99 22.33 -0.10
C SER A 144 37.09 21.79 0.80
N PHE A 145 36.81 20.70 1.53
CA PHE A 145 37.82 20.03 2.34
C PHE A 145 38.85 19.28 1.47
N VAL A 146 38.38 18.61 0.41
CA VAL A 146 39.26 17.90 -0.55
C VAL A 146 40.17 18.89 -1.27
N ASP A 147 39.64 20.00 -1.77
CA ASP A 147 40.41 21.04 -2.46
C ASP A 147 41.46 21.64 -1.53
N TRP A 148 41.08 21.98 -0.29
CA TRP A 148 42.02 22.43 0.73
C TRP A 148 43.14 21.40 0.96
N ALA A 149 42.80 20.12 1.10
CA ALA A 149 43.78 19.06 1.36
C ALA A 149 44.76 18.89 0.19
N LEU A 150 44.29 19.05 -1.04
CA LEU A 150 45.11 19.00 -2.25
C LEU A 150 46.04 20.21 -2.36
N ASP A 151 45.51 21.42 -2.13
CA ASP A 151 46.29 22.67 -2.13
C ASP A 151 47.39 22.66 -1.05
N ASN A 152 47.15 21.94 0.05
CA ASN A 152 48.07 21.82 1.18
C ASN A 152 48.85 20.50 1.21
N ALA A 153 48.78 19.67 0.16
CA ALA A 153 49.32 18.31 0.18
C ALA A 153 50.82 18.25 0.52
N TYR A 154 51.62 19.18 0.01
CA TYR A 154 53.05 19.27 0.34
C TYR A 154 53.29 19.63 1.80
N THR A 155 52.55 20.61 2.32
CA THR A 155 52.61 21.05 3.72
C THR A 155 52.24 19.92 4.66
N LEU A 156 51.14 19.21 4.36
CA LEU A 156 50.68 18.04 5.10
C LEU A 156 51.70 16.90 5.06
N TRP A 157 52.34 16.66 3.91
CA TRP A 157 53.41 15.68 3.80
C TRP A 157 54.63 16.04 4.65
N TYR A 158 55.13 17.27 4.53
CA TYR A 158 56.30 17.73 5.25
C TYR A 158 56.09 17.65 6.77
N TYR A 159 54.97 18.18 7.26
CA TYR A 159 54.64 18.10 8.68
C TYR A 159 54.23 16.69 9.11
N GLY A 160 53.63 15.88 8.24
CA GLY A 160 53.37 14.47 8.52
C GLY A 160 54.65 13.69 8.85
N LEU A 161 55.78 14.04 8.23
CA LEU A 161 57.09 13.43 8.53
C LEU A 161 57.84 14.09 9.69
N THR A 162 57.74 15.41 9.82
CA THR A 162 58.60 16.19 10.73
C THR A 162 57.91 16.58 12.04
N ASN A 163 56.58 16.74 12.03
CA ASN A 163 55.76 17.09 13.18
C ASN A 163 54.31 16.58 13.03
N PRO A 164 54.08 15.27 13.23
CA PRO A 164 52.80 14.64 12.92
C PRO A 164 51.61 15.23 13.68
N SER A 165 51.80 15.65 14.93
CA SER A 165 50.73 16.23 15.75
C SER A 165 50.25 17.58 15.24
N TYR A 166 51.15 18.38 14.67
CA TYR A 166 50.79 19.63 14.00
C TYR A 166 50.00 19.36 12.72
N ALA A 167 50.46 18.42 11.89
CA ALA A 167 49.74 18.01 10.68
C ALA A 167 48.32 17.49 11.00
N THR A 168 48.17 16.63 12.01
CA THR A 168 46.85 16.15 12.44
C THR A 168 45.96 17.29 12.95
N SER A 169 46.52 18.25 13.68
CA SER A 169 45.73 19.37 14.23
C SER A 169 45.20 20.29 13.13
N LEU A 170 46.00 20.56 12.09
CA LEU A 170 45.57 21.33 10.92
C LEU A 170 44.43 20.63 10.16
N VAL A 171 44.56 19.33 9.94
CA VAL A 171 43.52 18.53 9.26
C VAL A 171 42.23 18.52 10.08
N LEU A 172 42.30 18.30 11.38
CA LEU A 172 41.13 18.28 12.25
C LEU A 172 40.41 19.64 12.30
N LEU A 173 41.16 20.73 12.36
CA LEU A 173 40.59 22.08 12.35
C LEU A 173 39.82 22.34 11.05
N MET A 174 40.45 22.06 9.91
CA MET A 174 39.82 22.30 8.60
C MET A 174 38.66 21.35 8.34
N LEU A 175 38.75 20.12 8.83
CA LEU A 175 37.66 19.18 8.80
C LEU A 175 36.47 19.70 9.64
N TYR A 176 36.71 20.29 10.81
CA TYR A 176 35.64 20.87 11.64
C TYR A 176 34.99 22.11 11.01
N GLU A 177 35.71 22.86 10.18
CA GLU A 177 35.20 24.08 9.54
C GLU A 177 34.53 23.82 8.19
N THR A 178 35.04 22.86 7.41
CA THR A 178 34.66 22.67 6.00
C THR A 178 34.36 21.23 5.64
N GLY A 179 34.43 20.31 6.61
CA GLY A 179 34.31 18.88 6.39
C GLY A 179 32.88 18.38 6.31
N TYR A 180 32.71 17.39 5.46
CA TYR A 180 31.58 16.46 5.49
C TYR A 180 32.17 15.07 5.35
N ILE A 181 31.73 14.12 6.17
CA ILE A 181 32.14 12.72 6.07
C ILE A 181 30.92 11.85 6.28
N ARG A 182 30.57 11.09 5.24
CA ARG A 182 29.59 10.00 5.32
C ARG A 182 30.18 8.72 4.73
N VAL A 183 29.96 7.58 5.38
CA VAL A 183 30.31 6.25 4.85
C VAL A 183 29.08 5.35 4.94
N GLY A 184 28.64 4.83 3.80
CA GLY A 184 27.37 4.12 3.67
C GLY A 184 26.19 4.94 4.24
N ALA A 185 25.50 4.37 5.24
CA ALA A 185 24.37 5.01 5.89
C ALA A 185 24.73 6.04 6.98
N ILE A 186 26.00 6.13 7.40
CA ILE A 186 26.41 6.89 8.60
C ILE A 186 27.13 8.16 8.20
N THR A 187 26.60 9.30 8.65
CA THR A 187 27.33 10.58 8.63
C THR A 187 28.09 10.75 9.94
N PHE A 188 29.40 10.93 9.83
CA PHE A 188 30.31 11.17 10.96
C PHE A 188 30.51 12.65 11.23
N LEU A 189 30.41 13.48 10.20
CA LEU A 189 30.57 14.92 10.30
C LEU A 189 29.77 15.62 9.20
N ASP A 190 29.12 16.71 9.57
CA ASP A 190 28.47 17.63 8.65
C ASP A 190 28.70 19.08 9.11
N ALA A 191 29.90 19.61 8.88
CA ALA A 191 30.24 20.99 9.23
C ALA A 191 29.63 22.01 8.27
N ILE A 192 29.37 21.58 7.02
CA ILE A 192 28.88 22.46 5.94
C ILE A 192 27.35 22.49 5.82
N GLY A 193 26.64 21.67 6.60
CA GLY A 193 25.18 21.60 6.59
C GLY A 193 24.60 20.97 5.32
N ALA A 194 25.32 20.02 4.71
CA ALA A 194 24.85 19.33 3.50
C ALA A 194 23.69 18.36 3.79
N GLY A 195 23.49 17.99 5.06
CA GLY A 195 22.42 17.09 5.48
C GLY A 195 22.67 15.65 5.04
N TYR A 196 21.58 14.92 4.81
CA TYR A 196 21.59 13.50 4.46
C TYR A 196 20.82 13.32 3.14
N PRO A 197 21.23 12.43 2.21
CA PRO A 197 20.39 11.96 1.13
C PRO A 197 19.17 11.25 1.72
N SER A 198 18.09 12.01 1.86
CA SER A 198 16.77 11.52 2.22
C SER A 198 15.92 11.54 0.96
N PRO A 199 15.12 10.50 0.70
CA PRO A 199 14.07 10.57 -0.30
C PRO A 199 13.16 11.78 -0.01
N PRO A 200 12.49 12.34 -1.03
CA PRO A 200 11.44 13.32 -0.82
C PRO A 200 10.40 12.72 0.13
N GLN A 201 9.82 13.52 1.03
CA GLN A 201 8.73 13.05 1.86
C GLN A 201 7.39 13.45 1.27
N TYR A 202 6.42 12.56 1.39
CA TYR A 202 5.05 12.80 1.01
C TYR A 202 4.12 12.60 2.19
N THR A 203 3.03 13.34 2.17
CA THR A 203 2.02 13.32 3.22
C THR A 203 0.93 12.31 2.93
N LEU A 204 0.58 11.51 3.92
CA LEU A 204 -0.63 10.71 3.94
C LEU A 204 -1.61 11.35 4.93
N SER A 205 -2.67 11.97 4.41
CA SER A 205 -3.75 12.52 5.21
C SER A 205 -4.83 11.47 5.42
N ILE A 206 -4.87 10.88 6.61
CA ILE A 206 -5.84 9.85 7.00
C ILE A 206 -7.03 10.52 7.71
N SER A 207 -8.23 10.14 7.30
CA SER A 207 -9.48 10.48 7.97
C SER A 207 -10.39 9.26 8.06
N ALA A 208 -11.43 9.35 8.88
CA ALA A 208 -12.43 8.30 9.03
C ALA A 208 -13.81 8.92 9.24
N THR A 209 -14.87 8.22 8.83
CA THR A 209 -16.21 8.50 9.34
C THR A 209 -16.33 8.08 10.81
N THR A 210 -17.44 8.44 11.45
CA THR A 210 -17.78 7.89 12.76
C THR A 210 -17.93 6.38 12.67
N GLY A 211 -17.57 5.66 13.75
CA GLY A 211 -17.80 4.22 13.81
C GLY A 211 -16.57 3.34 13.71
N GLY A 212 -15.38 3.91 13.65
CA GLY A 212 -14.17 3.11 13.63
C GLY A 212 -12.93 3.94 13.89
N THR A 213 -11.81 3.24 13.94
CA THR A 213 -10.47 3.82 14.06
C THR A 213 -9.60 3.27 12.94
N THR A 214 -8.52 3.97 12.66
CA THR A 214 -7.50 3.51 11.71
C THR A 214 -6.16 3.40 12.43
N ASP A 215 -5.28 2.54 11.92
CA ASP A 215 -3.87 2.54 12.28
C ASP A 215 -3.04 2.61 10.99
N PRO A 216 -2.28 3.71 10.76
CA PRO A 216 -2.09 4.88 11.63
C PRO A 216 -3.38 5.67 11.90
N ALA A 217 -3.44 6.30 13.07
CA ALA A 217 -4.60 7.09 13.50
C ALA A 217 -4.89 8.27 12.54
N PRO A 218 -6.15 8.74 12.46
CA PRO A 218 -6.50 9.90 11.64
C PRO A 218 -5.61 11.11 11.93
N GLY A 219 -5.09 11.73 10.87
CA GLY A 219 -4.06 12.76 10.96
C GLY A 219 -3.26 12.88 9.68
N THR A 220 -2.27 13.76 9.69
CA THR A 220 -1.29 13.87 8.59
C THR A 220 0.01 13.24 9.05
N HIS A 221 0.46 12.25 8.28
CA HIS A 221 1.71 11.53 8.51
C HIS A 221 2.64 11.78 7.33
N THR A 222 3.93 11.93 7.60
CA THR A 222 4.97 12.08 6.57
C THR A 222 5.75 10.80 6.44
N TYR A 223 5.88 10.34 5.21
CA TYR A 223 6.65 9.15 4.89
C TYR A 223 7.66 9.48 3.79
N ASP A 224 8.79 8.79 3.83
CA ASP A 224 9.74 8.84 2.73
C ASP A 224 9.05 8.30 1.46
N TYR A 225 9.38 8.91 0.33
CA TYR A 225 8.90 8.50 -0.98
C TYR A 225 9.06 6.98 -1.18
N GLY A 226 8.17 6.33 -1.93
CA GLY A 226 8.31 4.92 -2.29
C GLY A 226 8.05 3.94 -1.15
N SER A 227 7.98 4.42 0.10
CA SER A 227 7.51 3.60 1.21
C SER A 227 6.12 3.04 0.94
N SER A 228 5.92 1.78 1.32
CA SER A 228 4.61 1.14 1.33
C SER A 228 4.06 1.22 2.74
N VAL A 229 3.06 2.07 2.94
CA VAL A 229 2.41 2.28 4.24
C VAL A 229 1.17 1.40 4.31
N THR A 230 1.20 0.41 5.19
CA THR A 230 0.01 -0.38 5.51
C THR A 230 -0.88 0.42 6.45
N VAL A 231 -2.14 0.63 6.06
CA VAL A 231 -3.18 1.25 6.88
C VAL A 231 -4.28 0.23 7.13
N THR A 232 -4.67 0.06 8.39
CA THR A 232 -5.75 -0.84 8.79
C THR A 232 -6.93 -0.08 9.35
N ALA A 233 -8.14 -0.56 9.09
CA ALA A 233 -9.39 -0.07 9.64
C ALA A 233 -9.86 -1.05 10.72
N SER A 234 -10.18 -0.52 11.89
CA SER A 234 -10.76 -1.26 13.01
C SER A 234 -12.12 -0.66 13.33
N PRO A 235 -13.22 -1.32 12.92
CA PRO A 235 -14.56 -0.89 13.27
C PRO A 235 -14.75 -0.86 14.79
N SER A 236 -15.51 0.13 15.26
CA SER A 236 -15.96 0.18 16.64
C SER A 236 -17.06 -0.85 16.86
N THR A 237 -17.41 -1.11 18.12
CA THR A 237 -18.63 -1.86 18.42
C THR A 237 -19.81 -1.26 17.67
N ASN A 238 -20.58 -2.13 17.03
CA ASN A 238 -21.75 -1.77 16.25
C ASN A 238 -21.46 -1.03 14.93
N TYR A 239 -20.27 -1.24 14.36
CA TYR A 239 -19.90 -0.77 13.03
C TYR A 239 -19.10 -1.83 12.25
N GLU A 240 -19.17 -1.75 10.94
CA GLU A 240 -18.44 -2.55 9.98
C GLU A 240 -17.64 -1.61 9.10
N PHE A 241 -16.51 -2.10 8.63
CA PHE A 241 -15.72 -1.39 7.64
C PHE A 241 -16.36 -1.64 6.27
N ASP A 242 -16.71 -0.58 5.56
CA ASP A 242 -17.33 -0.66 4.24
C ASP A 242 -16.24 -0.55 3.15
N TYR A 243 -15.61 0.62 3.01
CA TYR A 243 -14.53 0.84 2.05
C TYR A 243 -13.57 1.98 2.43
N TRP A 244 -12.44 2.04 1.72
CA TRP A 244 -11.51 3.15 1.73
C TRP A 244 -11.72 4.05 0.52
N LEU A 245 -11.63 5.36 0.70
CA LEU A 245 -11.48 6.30 -0.39
C LEU A 245 -10.02 6.78 -0.45
N LEU A 246 -9.25 6.28 -1.41
CA LEU A 246 -7.87 6.67 -1.68
C LEU A 246 -7.84 7.60 -2.90
N ASP A 247 -7.54 8.88 -2.68
CA ASP A 247 -7.52 9.93 -3.71
C ASP A 247 -8.79 9.98 -4.59
N GLY A 248 -9.93 9.68 -3.98
CA GLY A 248 -11.23 9.65 -4.66
C GLY A 248 -11.58 8.31 -5.32
N ALA A 249 -10.71 7.30 -5.28
CA ALA A 249 -10.98 5.94 -5.73
C ALA A 249 -11.39 5.03 -4.57
N THR A 250 -12.41 4.20 -4.79
CA THR A 250 -12.88 3.22 -3.79
C THR A 250 -11.99 1.99 -3.78
N MET A 251 -11.54 1.58 -2.60
CA MET A 251 -10.71 0.40 -2.35
C MET A 251 -11.36 -0.46 -1.27
N TYR A 252 -11.27 -1.78 -1.41
CA TYR A 252 -11.86 -2.77 -0.49
C TYR A 252 -10.78 -3.53 0.29
N GLY A 253 -11.17 -4.10 1.42
CA GLY A 253 -10.27 -4.74 2.38
C GLY A 253 -10.05 -3.85 3.60
N ASP A 254 -10.12 -4.44 4.78
CA ASP A 254 -9.87 -3.79 6.07
C ASP A 254 -8.41 -3.32 6.23
N GLU A 255 -7.50 -3.88 5.44
CA GLU A 255 -6.11 -3.45 5.27
C GLU A 255 -5.83 -2.95 3.85
N ILE A 256 -5.14 -1.82 3.72
CA ILE A 256 -4.67 -1.27 2.44
C ILE A 256 -3.19 -0.87 2.50
N ALA A 257 -2.43 -1.21 1.46
CA ALA A 257 -1.08 -0.72 1.28
C ALA A 257 -1.06 0.51 0.36
N VAL A 258 -0.61 1.66 0.90
CA VAL A 258 -0.46 2.92 0.16
C VAL A 258 1.01 3.12 -0.20
N THR A 259 1.32 3.15 -1.49
CA THR A 259 2.67 3.51 -1.96
C THR A 259 2.81 5.03 -1.98
N MET A 260 3.73 5.57 -1.19
CA MET A 260 3.91 7.02 -1.02
C MET A 260 4.68 7.64 -2.18
N ASN A 261 4.02 7.80 -3.32
CA ASN A 261 4.63 8.38 -4.53
C ASN A 261 4.22 9.84 -4.80
N SER A 262 3.21 10.32 -4.09
CA SER A 262 2.73 11.70 -4.04
C SER A 262 2.05 11.95 -2.69
N ASP A 263 1.56 13.17 -2.45
CA ASP A 263 0.65 13.39 -1.33
C ASP A 263 -0.64 12.59 -1.58
N HIS A 264 -1.09 11.84 -0.57
CA HIS A 264 -2.26 10.99 -0.64
C HIS A 264 -3.29 11.37 0.41
N THR A 265 -4.55 11.25 0.05
CA THR A 265 -5.69 11.35 0.95
C THR A 265 -6.34 9.99 1.09
N LEU A 266 -6.49 9.52 2.32
CA LEU A 266 -7.11 8.25 2.62
C LEU A 266 -8.25 8.47 3.61
N LYS A 267 -9.44 7.98 3.29
CA LYS A 267 -10.59 8.05 4.18
C LYS A 267 -11.22 6.69 4.39
N ALA A 268 -11.28 6.23 5.63
CA ALA A 268 -12.07 5.06 6.01
C ALA A 268 -13.55 5.42 6.07
N TYR A 269 -14.39 4.56 5.48
CA TYR A 269 -15.83 4.58 5.68
C TYR A 269 -16.23 3.39 6.52
N PHE A 270 -16.82 3.70 7.67
CA PHE A 270 -17.48 2.78 8.57
C PHE A 270 -18.98 3.01 8.48
N GLU A 271 -19.72 1.91 8.37
CA GLU A 271 -21.16 1.88 8.41
C GLU A 271 -21.60 1.28 9.74
N TYR A 272 -22.64 1.83 10.35
CA TYR A 272 -23.19 1.28 11.57
C TYR A 272 -23.73 -0.12 11.26
N SER A 273 -23.19 -1.13 11.93
CA SER A 273 -23.58 -2.53 11.80
C SER A 273 -23.62 -3.09 13.21
N ASP A 274 -24.79 -3.37 13.75
CA ASP A 274 -25.05 -3.44 15.19
C ASP A 274 -24.38 -4.60 16.00
N GLY A 275 -23.13 -4.97 15.70
CA GLY A 275 -22.39 -6.08 16.31
C GLY A 275 -22.94 -7.43 15.84
N GLY A 276 -23.50 -7.47 14.63
CA GLY A 276 -24.40 -8.50 14.13
C GLY A 276 -23.72 -9.76 13.59
N GLY A 277 -22.81 -10.36 14.36
CA GLY A 277 -22.65 -11.81 14.30
C GLY A 277 -23.92 -12.49 14.81
N GLY A 278 -24.97 -12.52 13.98
CA GLY A 278 -26.27 -13.12 14.26
C GLY A 278 -27.15 -12.33 15.26
N GLY A 279 -28.32 -11.86 14.80
CA GLY A 279 -29.42 -11.56 15.71
C GLY A 279 -30.21 -10.28 15.41
N GLY A 280 -31.07 -10.34 14.40
CA GLY A 280 -32.31 -9.58 14.33
C GLY A 280 -32.18 -8.11 13.91
N GLY A 281 -32.71 -7.68 12.77
CA GLY A 281 -33.76 -8.33 12.01
C GLY A 281 -34.84 -7.38 11.52
N CYS A 282 -35.47 -7.96 10.53
CA CYS A 282 -36.51 -7.59 9.63
C CYS A 282 -36.82 -8.93 8.92
N PRO A 283 -37.88 -9.06 8.12
CA PRO A 283 -38.25 -10.39 7.66
C PRO A 283 -37.14 -10.96 6.78
N THR A 284 -36.68 -12.15 7.10
CA THR A 284 -35.72 -12.88 6.27
C THR A 284 -36.46 -13.39 5.04
N LEU A 285 -35.93 -13.05 3.87
CA LEU A 285 -36.39 -13.57 2.60
C LEU A 285 -35.84 -14.98 2.40
N PHE A 286 -36.72 -15.89 2.01
CA PHE A 286 -36.37 -17.21 1.51
C PHE A 286 -36.92 -17.37 0.10
N VAL A 287 -36.14 -17.96 -0.80
CA VAL A 287 -36.51 -18.16 -2.21
C VAL A 287 -36.45 -19.65 -2.56
N TRP A 288 -37.34 -20.10 -3.45
CA TRP A 288 -37.34 -21.48 -3.90
C TRP A 288 -36.28 -21.72 -4.97
N ASP A 289 -35.33 -22.60 -4.70
CA ASP A 289 -34.21 -22.89 -5.61
C ASP A 289 -34.45 -24.06 -6.58
N GLY A 290 -35.57 -24.78 -6.40
CA GLY A 290 -35.92 -25.97 -7.18
C GLY A 290 -36.07 -27.21 -6.30
N GLU A 291 -35.43 -27.23 -5.14
CA GLU A 291 -35.43 -28.35 -4.19
C GLU A 291 -35.98 -27.93 -2.83
N GLU A 292 -35.57 -26.76 -2.31
CA GLU A 292 -36.02 -26.23 -1.04
C GLU A 292 -36.14 -24.69 -1.03
N TYR A 293 -36.54 -24.14 0.12
CA TYR A 293 -36.51 -22.70 0.35
C TYR A 293 -35.14 -22.32 0.92
N ALA A 294 -34.27 -21.80 0.05
CA ALA A 294 -32.96 -21.27 0.40
C ALA A 294 -33.10 -19.91 1.10
N GLU A 295 -32.29 -19.68 2.13
CA GLU A 295 -32.19 -18.39 2.79
C GLU A 295 -31.50 -17.38 1.86
N GLU A 296 -32.18 -16.27 1.58
CA GLU A 296 -31.67 -15.23 0.69
C GLU A 296 -30.98 -14.11 1.47
N GLY A 297 -31.64 -13.59 2.51
CA GLY A 297 -31.08 -12.54 3.33
C GLY A 297 -32.12 -11.80 4.15
N ILE A 298 -31.64 -10.99 5.09
CA ILE A 298 -32.46 -10.11 5.92
C ILE A 298 -32.86 -8.88 5.09
N LEU A 299 -34.14 -8.51 5.10
CA LEU A 299 -34.62 -7.33 4.37
C LEU A 299 -34.68 -6.11 5.28
N ASP A 300 -33.72 -5.19 5.24
CA ASP A 300 -33.57 -4.10 6.23
C ASP A 300 -34.67 -3.01 6.24
N ILE A 301 -35.87 -3.37 6.68
CA ILE A 301 -37.00 -2.46 6.95
C ILE A 301 -36.99 -1.96 8.41
N HIS A 302 -35.83 -1.77 9.03
CA HIS A 302 -35.74 -1.31 10.41
C HIS A 302 -35.95 0.20 10.50
N ALA A 303 -37.20 0.60 10.73
CA ALA A 303 -37.60 2.01 10.78
C ALA A 303 -38.76 2.27 11.74
N GLU A 304 -38.93 3.54 12.12
CA GLU A 304 -40.08 4.00 12.92
C GLU A 304 -41.36 4.19 12.09
N SER A 305 -41.23 4.17 10.76
CA SER A 305 -42.29 4.33 9.77
C SER A 305 -41.95 3.56 8.50
N ASP A 306 -42.90 3.40 7.57
CA ASP A 306 -42.66 2.66 6.33
C ASP A 306 -41.41 3.12 5.58
N MET A 307 -40.66 2.14 5.13
CA MET A 307 -39.57 2.29 4.18
C MET A 307 -39.66 1.23 3.10
N THR A 308 -39.15 1.53 1.92
CA THR A 308 -39.07 0.58 0.80
C THR A 308 -37.63 0.11 0.61
N VAL A 309 -37.44 -1.20 0.63
CA VAL A 309 -36.14 -1.85 0.44
C VAL A 309 -36.19 -2.72 -0.79
N GLN A 310 -35.12 -2.69 -1.57
CA GLN A 310 -34.93 -3.56 -2.73
C GLN A 310 -33.75 -4.49 -2.46
N HIS A 311 -33.98 -5.80 -2.66
CA HIS A 311 -32.99 -6.85 -2.48
C HIS A 311 -32.75 -7.57 -3.80
N TRP A 312 -31.49 -7.67 -4.20
CA TRP A 312 -31.07 -8.35 -5.43
C TRP A 312 -30.88 -9.83 -5.10
N ILE A 313 -31.74 -10.68 -5.67
CA ILE A 313 -31.74 -12.11 -5.34
C ILE A 313 -30.47 -12.75 -5.90
N GLN A 314 -29.62 -13.27 -5.01
CA GLN A 314 -28.36 -13.93 -5.32
C GLN A 314 -28.55 -15.44 -5.52
N ASN A 315 -29.47 -16.07 -4.77
CA ASN A 315 -29.77 -17.48 -4.95
C ASN A 315 -30.53 -17.73 -6.26
N THR A 316 -30.52 -18.98 -6.69
CA THR A 316 -31.39 -19.41 -7.79
C THR A 316 -32.85 -19.27 -7.35
N LEU A 317 -33.66 -18.53 -8.11
CA LEU A 317 -35.11 -18.50 -7.94
C LEU A 317 -35.74 -19.35 -9.06
N ALA A 318 -35.97 -20.63 -8.79
CA ALA A 318 -36.47 -21.57 -9.78
C ALA A 318 -37.97 -21.40 -10.06
N LEU A 319 -38.33 -21.54 -11.33
CA LEU A 319 -39.72 -21.58 -11.77
C LEU A 319 -40.30 -22.98 -11.53
N GLU A 320 -41.28 -23.12 -10.64
CA GLU A 320 -41.95 -24.39 -10.38
C GLU A 320 -43.45 -24.26 -10.66
N ASN A 321 -44.00 -25.17 -11.47
CA ASN A 321 -45.43 -25.19 -11.81
C ASN A 321 -45.95 -23.83 -12.33
N GLY A 322 -45.10 -23.06 -13.01
CA GLY A 322 -45.44 -21.77 -13.62
C GLY A 322 -45.44 -20.57 -12.66
N VAL A 323 -44.88 -20.70 -11.45
CA VAL A 323 -44.75 -19.59 -10.50
C VAL A 323 -43.37 -19.56 -9.85
N TYR A 324 -42.93 -18.36 -9.48
CA TYR A 324 -41.83 -18.17 -8.54
C TYR A 324 -42.38 -18.20 -7.12
N LYS A 325 -41.69 -18.88 -6.21
CA LYS A 325 -42.10 -19.03 -4.81
C LYS A 325 -41.08 -18.35 -3.90
N ALA A 326 -41.58 -17.59 -2.93
CA ALA A 326 -40.76 -16.98 -1.89
C ALA A 326 -41.49 -17.06 -0.55
N GLN A 327 -40.76 -16.93 0.54
CA GLN A 327 -41.30 -16.84 1.89
C GLN A 327 -40.68 -15.66 2.62
N LEU A 328 -41.50 -14.98 3.41
CA LEU A 328 -41.02 -14.07 4.45
C LEU A 328 -41.18 -14.76 5.79
N ARG A 329 -40.11 -14.75 6.58
CA ARG A 329 -40.10 -15.33 7.93
C ARG A 329 -39.50 -14.32 8.89
N GLU A 330 -40.12 -14.15 10.05
CA GLU A 330 -39.47 -13.42 11.13
C GLU A 330 -38.70 -14.40 12.01
N LEU A 331 -37.38 -14.32 11.91
CA LEU A 331 -36.44 -15.16 12.66
C LEU A 331 -35.95 -14.48 13.94
N ASP A 332 -36.27 -13.19 14.12
CA ASP A 332 -35.96 -12.45 15.33
C ASP A 332 -37.13 -12.46 16.33
N ASN A 333 -37.05 -11.64 17.39
CA ASN A 333 -38.07 -11.54 18.44
C ASN A 333 -38.99 -10.31 18.30
N TYR A 334 -38.97 -9.65 17.14
CA TYR A 334 -39.73 -8.44 16.83
C TYR A 334 -40.85 -8.77 15.85
N THR A 335 -41.68 -7.77 15.53
CA THR A 335 -42.78 -7.93 14.58
C THR A 335 -42.51 -7.02 13.40
N SER A 336 -42.44 -7.61 12.22
CA SER A 336 -42.34 -6.87 10.97
C SER A 336 -43.73 -6.51 10.49
N HIS A 337 -43.98 -5.23 10.25
CA HIS A 337 -45.25 -4.71 9.75
C HIS A 337 -45.12 -4.48 8.25
N ILE A 338 -45.61 -5.43 7.44
CA ILE A 338 -45.38 -5.46 5.99
C ILE A 338 -46.58 -4.85 5.28
N ASP A 339 -46.36 -3.79 4.50
CA ASP A 339 -47.41 -3.11 3.73
C ASP A 339 -47.48 -3.65 2.29
N GLN A 340 -46.36 -3.77 1.60
CA GLN A 340 -46.32 -4.20 0.20
C GLN A 340 -45.13 -5.12 -0.10
N VAL A 341 -45.33 -6.06 -1.02
CA VAL A 341 -44.22 -6.80 -1.66
C VAL A 341 -44.33 -6.79 -3.18
N LYS A 342 -43.19 -6.75 -3.86
CA LYS A 342 -43.08 -6.90 -5.32
C LYS A 342 -41.89 -7.79 -5.67
N LEU A 343 -41.99 -8.42 -6.84
CA LEU A 343 -40.89 -9.14 -7.46
C LEU A 343 -40.73 -8.62 -8.89
N TYR A 344 -39.51 -8.32 -9.30
CA TYR A 344 -39.17 -7.93 -10.66
C TYR A 344 -38.25 -8.98 -11.26
N ALA A 345 -38.54 -9.39 -12.50
CA ALA A 345 -37.59 -10.07 -13.36
C ALA A 345 -36.88 -9.01 -14.21
N VAL A 346 -35.55 -9.03 -14.25
CA VAL A 346 -34.76 -8.09 -15.04
C VAL A 346 -34.17 -8.82 -16.25
N ASP A 347 -34.31 -8.24 -17.45
CA ASP A 347 -33.76 -8.83 -18.67
C ASP A 347 -32.28 -8.48 -18.92
N ASP A 348 -31.70 -9.03 -19.99
CA ASP A 348 -30.31 -8.80 -20.41
C ASP A 348 -29.99 -7.34 -20.77
N LYS A 349 -31.00 -6.48 -20.90
CA LYS A 349 -30.86 -5.05 -21.15
C LYS A 349 -31.04 -4.21 -19.89
N GLY A 350 -31.34 -4.83 -18.74
CA GLY A 350 -31.59 -4.15 -17.49
C GLY A 350 -33.02 -3.60 -17.37
N GLU A 351 -33.96 -4.00 -18.23
CA GLU A 351 -35.36 -3.57 -18.13
C GLU A 351 -36.11 -4.40 -17.08
N TRP A 352 -36.90 -3.74 -16.24
CA TRP A 352 -37.58 -4.38 -15.10
C TRP A 352 -39.02 -4.76 -15.46
N TYR A 353 -39.36 -6.02 -15.25
CA TYR A 353 -40.70 -6.55 -15.49
C TYR A 353 -41.31 -7.02 -14.16
N LEU A 354 -42.32 -6.30 -13.68
CA LEU A 354 -43.04 -6.64 -12.45
C LEU A 354 -43.75 -7.98 -12.59
N CYS A 355 -43.32 -9.00 -11.85
CA CYS A 355 -43.95 -10.30 -11.71
C CYS A 355 -45.19 -10.17 -10.79
N PRO A 356 -46.43 -10.39 -11.28
CA PRO A 356 -47.63 -10.17 -10.48
C PRO A 356 -47.69 -11.11 -9.27
N LEU A 357 -47.94 -10.54 -8.08
CA LEU A 357 -48.28 -11.34 -6.90
C LEU A 357 -49.61 -12.08 -7.15
N THR A 358 -49.54 -13.41 -7.23
CA THR A 358 -50.71 -14.26 -7.50
C THR A 358 -51.29 -14.87 -6.24
N TYR A 359 -50.46 -15.08 -5.23
CA TYR A 359 -50.81 -15.73 -3.97
C TYR A 359 -50.00 -15.11 -2.82
N ALA A 360 -50.67 -14.84 -1.69
CA ALA A 360 -50.00 -14.61 -0.42
C ALA A 360 -50.84 -15.24 0.71
N TYR A 361 -50.20 -16.04 1.55
CA TYR A 361 -50.85 -16.73 2.66
C TYR A 361 -49.98 -16.67 3.90
N HIS A 362 -50.51 -16.08 4.96
CA HIS A 362 -49.93 -16.07 6.28
C HIS A 362 -50.42 -17.30 7.06
N ASN A 363 -49.53 -18.03 7.71
CA ASN A 363 -49.89 -19.27 8.42
C ASN A 363 -50.98 -19.08 9.49
N GLU A 364 -50.92 -17.99 10.27
CA GLU A 364 -51.96 -17.65 11.27
C GLU A 364 -53.14 -16.82 10.73
N LEU A 365 -52.90 -15.80 9.90
CA LEU A 365 -53.95 -14.87 9.42
C LEU A 365 -54.68 -15.35 8.16
N GLY A 366 -54.18 -16.38 7.48
CA GLY A 366 -54.75 -16.90 6.24
C GLY A 366 -54.37 -16.04 5.01
N LYS A 367 -55.32 -15.80 4.11
CA LYS A 367 -55.03 -15.11 2.82
C LYS A 367 -54.80 -13.61 3.05
N VAL A 368 -53.57 -13.15 2.80
CA VAL A 368 -53.15 -11.75 3.01
C VAL A 368 -52.79 -11.02 1.72
N LYS A 369 -53.04 -11.63 0.56
CA LYS A 369 -52.69 -11.08 -0.77
C LYS A 369 -53.20 -9.66 -1.01
N HIS A 370 -54.41 -9.34 -0.56
CA HIS A 370 -55.00 -8.02 -0.82
C HIS A 370 -54.29 -6.91 -0.06
N THR A 371 -53.87 -7.22 1.16
CA THR A 371 -53.10 -6.35 2.04
C THR A 371 -51.72 -6.08 1.42
N LEU A 372 -50.98 -7.13 1.05
CA LEU A 372 -49.60 -7.01 0.56
C LEU A 372 -49.44 -6.49 -0.88
N ARG A 373 -50.52 -6.05 -1.54
CA ARG A 373 -50.50 -5.71 -2.97
C ARG A 373 -50.20 -4.25 -3.23
N PHE A 374 -50.61 -3.36 -2.34
CA PHE A 374 -50.52 -1.91 -2.51
C PHE A 374 -49.86 -1.32 -1.28
N ASP A 375 -49.10 -0.26 -1.50
CA ASP A 375 -48.68 0.64 -0.43
C ASP A 375 -49.92 1.48 -0.08
N ASP A 376 -50.62 1.09 0.97
CA ASP A 376 -51.93 1.63 1.36
C ASP A 376 -52.13 1.75 2.88
N ASP A 377 -51.04 1.62 3.65
CA ASP A 377 -50.97 1.62 5.11
C ASP A 377 -51.72 0.45 5.79
N ASN A 378 -52.32 -0.49 5.05
CA ASN A 378 -52.83 -1.73 5.64
C ASN A 378 -51.73 -2.77 5.68
N ARG A 379 -51.24 -3.05 6.89
CA ARG A 379 -50.08 -3.92 7.10
C ARG A 379 -50.48 -5.33 7.53
N VAL A 380 -49.61 -6.28 7.20
CA VAL A 380 -49.59 -7.63 7.76
C VAL A 380 -48.48 -7.69 8.80
N ASP A 381 -48.86 -7.94 10.05
CA ASP A 381 -47.91 -8.24 11.11
C ASP A 381 -47.35 -9.64 10.89
N LEU A 382 -46.04 -9.74 10.77
CA LEU A 382 -45.29 -11.00 10.75
C LEU A 382 -44.50 -11.11 12.05
N LYS A 383 -44.98 -11.94 12.97
CA LYS A 383 -44.36 -12.18 14.28
C LYS A 383 -43.33 -13.30 14.21
N PRO A 384 -42.51 -13.48 15.26
CA PRO A 384 -41.56 -14.58 15.32
C PRO A 384 -42.25 -15.92 15.09
N THR A 385 -41.63 -16.80 14.30
CA THR A 385 -42.17 -18.14 13.89
C THR A 385 -43.35 -18.12 12.92
N GLU A 386 -43.90 -16.95 12.59
CA GLU A 386 -44.91 -16.81 11.54
C GLU A 386 -44.26 -16.78 10.15
N ILE A 387 -45.01 -17.21 9.14
CA ILE A 387 -44.53 -17.34 7.76
C ILE A 387 -45.57 -16.79 6.81
N ILE A 388 -45.13 -16.00 5.83
CA ILE A 388 -45.94 -15.62 4.68
C ILE A 388 -45.40 -16.33 3.43
N ASP A 389 -46.21 -17.22 2.87
CA ASP A 389 -45.97 -17.84 1.57
C ASP A 389 -46.37 -16.90 0.44
N LEU A 390 -45.45 -16.60 -0.47
CA LEU A 390 -45.65 -15.73 -1.62
C LEU A 390 -45.49 -16.51 -2.93
N LYS A 391 -46.35 -16.24 -3.91
CA LYS A 391 -46.17 -16.74 -5.29
C LYS A 391 -46.37 -15.65 -6.32
N PHE A 392 -45.45 -15.58 -7.27
CA PHE A 392 -45.43 -14.58 -8.33
C PHE A 392 -45.55 -15.27 -9.69
N ALA A 393 -46.37 -14.71 -10.58
CA ALA A 393 -46.41 -15.15 -11.98
C ALA A 393 -45.23 -14.56 -12.75
N PRO A 394 -44.62 -15.30 -13.68
CA PRO A 394 -43.56 -14.75 -14.53
C PRO A 394 -44.12 -13.68 -15.47
N SER A 395 -43.37 -12.59 -15.62
CA SER A 395 -43.68 -11.51 -16.56
C SER A 395 -42.89 -11.58 -17.87
N ILE A 396 -41.73 -12.25 -17.82
CA ILE A 396 -40.92 -12.61 -18.98
C ILE A 396 -40.56 -14.10 -18.87
N SER A 397 -40.06 -14.67 -19.96
CA SER A 397 -39.63 -16.07 -19.98
C SER A 397 -38.39 -16.27 -19.12
N TYR A 398 -38.29 -17.40 -18.41
CA TYR A 398 -37.19 -17.67 -17.48
C TYR A 398 -35.81 -17.60 -18.14
N ASP A 399 -35.69 -18.05 -19.39
CA ASP A 399 -34.46 -17.98 -20.21
C ASP A 399 -34.06 -16.56 -20.61
N LYS A 400 -34.94 -15.57 -20.39
CA LYS A 400 -34.69 -14.15 -20.67
C LYS A 400 -34.51 -13.33 -19.40
N THR A 401 -34.59 -13.94 -18.22
CA THR A 401 -34.36 -13.26 -16.96
C THR A 401 -32.89 -13.41 -16.58
N GLU A 402 -32.18 -12.28 -16.45
CA GLU A 402 -30.78 -12.25 -16.02
C GLU A 402 -30.70 -12.37 -14.48
N TYR A 403 -31.53 -11.60 -13.76
CA TYR A 403 -31.62 -11.64 -12.30
C TYR A 403 -32.98 -11.17 -11.80
N PHE A 404 -33.23 -11.33 -10.50
CA PHE A 404 -34.47 -10.90 -9.86
C PHE A 404 -34.20 -9.86 -8.77
N ILE A 405 -35.17 -8.97 -8.57
CA ILE A 405 -35.18 -8.00 -7.47
C ILE A 405 -36.47 -8.20 -6.69
N PHE A 406 -36.34 -8.42 -5.38
CA PHE A 406 -37.45 -8.41 -4.44
C PHE A 406 -37.56 -7.03 -3.79
N GLU A 407 -38.74 -6.45 -3.77
CA GLU A 407 -38.99 -5.16 -3.11
C GLU A 407 -40.01 -5.36 -2.00
N ILE A 408 -39.74 -4.79 -0.84
CA ILE A 408 -40.63 -4.81 0.33
C ILE A 408 -40.84 -3.39 0.83
N ASN A 409 -42.08 -3.07 1.20
CA ASN A 409 -42.43 -1.88 1.95
C ASN A 409 -42.98 -2.30 3.31
N GLY A 410 -42.53 -1.64 4.37
CA GLY A 410 -43.02 -1.81 5.71
C GLY A 410 -42.05 -1.23 6.72
N TYR A 411 -42.22 -1.62 7.99
CA TYR A 411 -41.28 -1.27 9.04
C TYR A 411 -41.20 -2.35 10.12
N ASN A 412 -40.07 -2.39 10.83
CA ASN A 412 -39.87 -3.17 12.04
C ASN A 412 -39.38 -2.22 13.14
N LEU A 413 -40.28 -1.87 14.06
CA LEU A 413 -40.01 -1.01 15.20
C LEU A 413 -39.19 -1.78 16.23
N LYS A 414 -37.89 -1.47 16.31
CA LYS A 414 -37.07 -1.87 17.46
C LYS A 414 -36.84 -0.66 18.32
N PRO A 415 -36.96 -0.79 19.65
CA PRO A 415 -36.64 0.32 20.53
C PRO A 415 -35.19 0.70 20.29
N LEU A 416 -34.96 1.92 19.79
CA LEU A 416 -33.69 2.61 19.93
C LEU A 416 -33.30 2.45 21.40
N MET A 417 -32.24 1.69 21.69
CA MET A 417 -31.66 1.76 23.03
C MET A 417 -31.19 3.20 23.21
N CYS A 418 -31.98 3.99 23.93
CA CYS A 418 -31.57 5.28 24.44
C CYS A 418 -30.26 5.08 25.21
N LEU A 419 -29.14 5.45 24.59
CA LEU A 419 -27.87 5.61 25.28
C LEU A 419 -27.99 6.85 26.17
N TYR A 420 -28.05 6.61 27.47
CA TYR A 420 -27.77 7.60 28.52
C TYR A 420 -26.28 7.92 28.59
#